data_AF-A0A5C6TY36-F1
#
_entry.id   AF-A0A5C6TY36-F1
#
_cell.length_a   1.000
_cell.length_b   1.000
_cell.length_c   1.000
_cell.angle_alpha   90.00
_cell.angle_beta   90.00
_cell.angle_gamma   90.00
#
_symmetry.space_group_name_H-M   'P 1'
#
loop_
_entity.id
_entity.type
_entity.pdbx_description
1 polymer ?
#
loop_
_entity_poly.entity_id
_entity_poly.type
_entity_poly.pdbx_seq_one_letter_code
_entity_poly.pdbx_strand_id
1 'polypeptide(L)'
;MSSALASHSAPRGRWPQWLERLLRRGQSSKSVATPAAHAHAERFDEATALWTTHIGTAQSQMREATASLLDGFTAILAELDQIIAPSVESVVTPPTLDARAAVLARCEQRLQELLSGLHDSVHAREEMLGSVRELAGSSRVLVDMAEDVGKLARQTNLLSINAAIEAARAGESGRGFAVVAAEVRRLSGESGQTGRRIADQSISSAST
;
A
#
# COMPACT_ATOMS: atom_id res chain seq x y z
N MET A 1 23.74 -34.83 -75.50
CA MET A 1 22.35 -34.53 -75.09
C MET A 1 22.23 -34.85 -73.60
N SER A 2 22.89 -34.11 -72.69
CA SER A 2 22.56 -32.80 -72.08
C SER A 2 21.18 -32.70 -71.39
N SER A 3 21.25 -32.51 -70.07
CA SER A 3 20.28 -31.88 -69.13
C SER A 3 19.06 -32.68 -68.66
N ALA A 4 18.51 -32.57 -67.44
CA ALA A 4 18.94 -32.30 -66.05
C ALA A 4 17.66 -32.32 -65.17
N LEU A 5 17.77 -32.85 -63.95
CA LEU A 5 17.10 -32.49 -62.68
C LEU A 5 15.77 -31.70 -62.68
N ALA A 6 14.76 -32.20 -61.94
CA ALA A 6 13.96 -31.34 -61.04
C ALA A 6 13.28 -32.16 -59.91
N SER A 7 13.90 -32.08 -58.74
CA SER A 7 13.31 -32.28 -57.42
C SER A 7 12.03 -31.45 -57.26
N HIS A 8 10.91 -32.07 -56.86
CA HIS A 8 9.73 -31.33 -56.38
C HIS A 8 10.02 -30.73 -55.00
N SER A 9 10.57 -29.53 -55.01
CA SER A 9 10.73 -28.64 -53.85
C SER A 9 9.36 -28.11 -53.42
N ALA A 10 9.01 -28.30 -52.14
CA ALA A 10 7.88 -27.63 -51.50
C ALA A 10 7.98 -26.10 -51.70
N PRO A 11 6.88 -25.39 -51.99
CA PRO A 11 6.93 -23.94 -52.13
C PRO A 11 7.27 -23.33 -50.77
N ARG A 12 8.45 -22.71 -50.68
CA ARG A 12 8.82 -21.80 -49.60
C ARG A 12 7.92 -20.57 -49.68
N GLY A 13 6.70 -20.68 -49.17
CA GLY A 13 5.79 -19.56 -49.02
C GLY A 13 6.41 -18.52 -48.09
N ARG A 14 6.74 -17.35 -48.63
CA ARG A 14 7.12 -16.19 -47.82
C ARG A 14 5.92 -15.83 -46.96
N TRP A 15 6.11 -15.80 -45.64
CA TRP A 15 5.08 -15.33 -44.72
C TRP A 15 4.68 -13.89 -45.07
N PRO A 16 3.41 -13.51 -44.89
CA PRO A 16 3.00 -12.12 -45.03
C PRO A 16 3.84 -11.23 -44.10
N GLN A 17 4.32 -10.09 -44.60
CA GLN A 17 5.22 -9.20 -43.84
C GLN A 17 4.64 -8.71 -42.52
N TRP A 18 3.32 -8.71 -42.35
CA TRP A 18 2.67 -8.39 -41.08
C TRP A 18 2.88 -9.50 -40.03
N LEU A 19 2.91 -10.77 -40.44
CA LEU A 19 3.12 -11.93 -39.58
C LEU A 19 4.59 -12.02 -39.14
N GLU A 20 5.53 -11.76 -40.05
CA GLU A 20 6.96 -11.69 -39.69
C GLU A 20 7.25 -10.54 -38.72
N ARG A 21 6.58 -9.40 -38.90
CA ARG A 21 6.65 -8.27 -37.96
C ARG A 21 6.05 -8.62 -36.59
N LEU A 22 4.97 -9.40 -36.56
CA LEU A 22 4.35 -9.88 -35.32
C LEU A 22 5.22 -10.90 -34.57
N LEU A 23 5.80 -11.86 -35.29
CA LEU A 23 6.69 -12.87 -34.71
C LEU A 23 8.01 -12.26 -34.20
N ARG A 24 8.57 -11.28 -34.91
CA ARG A 24 9.73 -10.51 -34.44
C ARG A 24 9.39 -9.67 -33.20
N ARG A 25 8.21 -9.05 -33.15
CA ARG A 25 7.72 -8.32 -31.96
C ARG A 25 7.47 -9.25 -30.75
N GLY A 26 6.95 -10.45 -30.99
CA GLY A 26 6.70 -11.45 -29.95
C GLY A 26 7.98 -12.02 -29.32
N GLN A 27 9.04 -12.22 -30.10
CA GLN A 27 10.35 -12.67 -29.58
C GLN A 27 11.13 -11.59 -28.83
N SER A 28 10.90 -10.30 -29.16
CA SER A 28 11.49 -9.17 -28.44
C SER A 28 10.76 -8.80 -27.14
N SER A 29 9.58 -9.36 -26.89
CA SER A 29 8.80 -9.13 -25.67
C SER A 29 9.35 -9.98 -24.51
N LYS A 30 10.61 -9.74 -24.10
CA LYS A 30 10.98 -9.98 -22.70
C LYS A 30 10.04 -9.12 -21.87
N SER A 31 9.22 -9.74 -21.02
CA SER A 31 8.44 -9.15 -19.92
C SER A 31 8.85 -7.71 -19.61
N VAL A 32 8.32 -6.75 -20.36
CA VAL A 32 8.43 -5.33 -20.02
C VAL A 32 7.29 -5.13 -19.02
N ALA A 33 7.54 -5.51 -17.77
CA ALA A 33 6.79 -4.89 -16.70
C ALA A 33 7.03 -3.39 -16.87
N THR A 34 5.98 -2.68 -17.30
CA THR A 34 6.04 -1.28 -17.68
C THR A 34 6.71 -0.50 -16.54
N PRO A 35 7.60 0.46 -16.84
CA PRO A 35 8.23 1.29 -15.79
C PRO A 35 7.20 1.94 -14.86
N ALA A 36 5.98 2.20 -15.35
CA ALA A 36 4.85 2.64 -14.54
C ALA A 36 4.45 1.64 -13.43
N ALA A 37 4.37 0.34 -13.71
CA ALA A 37 3.96 -0.66 -12.72
C ALA A 37 4.98 -0.79 -11.57
N HIS A 38 6.28 -0.72 -11.89
CA HIS A 38 7.33 -0.67 -10.87
C HIS A 38 7.28 0.65 -10.08
N ALA A 39 7.12 1.79 -10.75
CA ALA A 39 7.01 3.09 -10.09
C ALA A 39 5.78 3.18 -9.15
N HIS A 40 4.67 2.53 -9.50
CA HIS A 40 3.51 2.46 -8.60
C HIS A 40 3.79 1.58 -7.38
N ALA A 41 4.43 0.42 -7.56
CA ALA A 41 4.80 -0.46 -6.45
C ALA A 41 5.78 0.23 -5.49
N GLU A 42 6.82 0.89 -6.00
CA GLU A 42 7.77 1.65 -5.18
C GLU A 42 7.11 2.78 -4.40
N ARG A 43 6.16 3.50 -5.01
CA ARG A 43 5.38 4.55 -4.33
C ARG A 43 4.45 4.00 -3.25
N PHE A 44 3.90 2.79 -3.45
CA PHE A 44 3.10 2.13 -2.41
C PHE A 44 3.98 1.73 -1.23
N ASP A 45 5.15 1.14 -1.47
CA ASP A 45 6.11 0.79 -0.41
C ASP A 45 6.58 2.05 0.34
N GLU A 46 6.95 3.12 -0.37
CA GLU A 46 7.34 4.40 0.22
C GLU A 46 6.22 5.00 1.08
N ALA A 47 4.98 4.99 0.58
CA ALA A 47 3.84 5.44 1.35
C ALA A 47 3.66 4.61 2.62
N THR A 48 3.67 3.27 2.53
CA THR A 48 3.53 2.41 3.72
C THR A 48 4.62 2.68 4.75
N ALA A 49 5.88 2.84 4.32
CA ALA A 49 7.01 3.16 5.19
C ALA A 49 6.83 4.51 5.90
N LEU A 50 6.43 5.55 5.16
CA LEU A 50 6.10 6.87 5.71
C LEU A 50 4.97 6.78 6.74
N TRP A 51 3.92 5.99 6.46
CA TRP A 51 2.81 5.77 7.39
C TRP A 51 3.23 5.05 8.66
N THR A 52 4.01 3.97 8.58
CA THR A 52 4.57 3.30 9.79
C THR A 52 5.41 4.26 10.62
N THR A 53 6.19 5.13 9.97
CA THR A 53 7.00 6.15 10.64
C THR A 53 6.11 7.18 11.34
N HIS A 54 5.04 7.65 10.68
CA HIS A 54 4.07 8.55 11.27
C HIS A 54 3.34 7.91 12.46
N ILE A 55 2.89 6.65 12.35
CA ILE A 55 2.26 5.90 13.45
C ILE A 55 3.20 5.78 14.64
N GLY A 56 4.47 5.41 14.40
CA GLY A 56 5.49 5.35 15.44
C GLY A 56 5.67 6.70 16.13
N THR A 57 5.73 7.78 15.35
CA THR A 57 5.85 9.15 15.87
C THR A 57 4.66 9.53 16.75
N ALA A 58 3.43 9.31 16.31
CA ALA A 58 2.25 9.66 17.13
C ALA A 58 2.12 8.78 18.38
N GLN A 59 2.51 7.50 18.31
CA GLN A 59 2.58 6.65 19.50
C GLN A 59 3.61 7.16 20.50
N SER A 60 4.76 7.64 20.02
CA SER A 60 5.78 8.27 20.87
C SER A 60 5.26 9.56 21.50
N GLN A 61 4.64 10.44 20.70
CA GLN A 61 4.05 11.68 21.17
C GLN A 61 2.97 11.45 22.23
N MET A 62 2.11 10.43 22.07
CA MET A 62 1.10 10.06 23.07
C MET A 62 1.75 9.59 24.38
N ARG A 63 2.82 8.78 24.31
CA ARG A 63 3.57 8.36 25.50
C ARG A 63 4.23 9.53 26.20
N GLU A 64 4.79 10.47 25.44
CA GLU A 64 5.41 11.67 25.98
C GLU A 64 4.38 12.61 26.61
N ALA A 65 3.26 12.85 25.94
CA ALA A 65 2.15 13.65 26.47
C ALA A 65 1.62 13.06 27.78
N THR A 66 1.39 11.74 27.84
CA THR A 66 0.94 11.06 29.07
C THR A 66 1.98 11.12 30.19
N ALA A 67 3.27 10.98 29.88
CA ALA A 67 4.34 11.14 30.86
C ALA A 67 4.42 12.59 31.40
N SER A 68 4.34 13.59 30.51
CA SER A 68 4.31 15.01 30.88
C SER A 68 3.10 15.35 31.76
N LEU A 69 1.95 14.72 31.48
CA LEU A 69 0.73 14.86 32.28
C LEU A 69 0.92 14.31 33.71
N LEU A 70 1.53 13.14 33.85
CA LEU A 70 1.87 12.56 35.14
C LEU A 70 2.85 13.44 35.92
N ASP A 71 3.91 13.91 35.27
CA ASP A 71 4.90 14.80 35.89
C ASP A 71 4.24 16.12 36.34
N GLY A 72 3.42 16.72 35.48
CA GLY A 72 2.65 17.90 35.77
C GLY A 72 1.71 17.73 36.97
N PHE A 73 1.03 16.59 37.09
CA PHE A 73 0.22 16.29 38.28
C PHE A 73 1.07 16.18 39.55
N THR A 74 2.24 15.53 39.49
CA THR A 74 3.13 15.46 40.66
C THR A 74 3.65 16.82 41.08
N ALA A 75 3.95 17.71 40.11
CA ALA A 75 4.36 19.09 40.39
C ALA A 75 3.23 19.90 41.03
N ILE A 76 1.98 19.77 40.54
CA ILE A 76 0.80 20.41 41.14
C ILE A 76 0.60 19.91 42.58
N LEU A 77 0.72 18.60 42.83
CA LEU A 77 0.61 18.04 44.18
C LEU A 77 1.68 18.59 45.12
N ALA A 78 2.93 18.73 44.65
CA ALA A 78 4.01 19.31 45.43
C ALA A 78 3.80 20.81 45.73
N GLU A 79 3.28 21.58 44.77
CA GLU A 79 2.92 23.00 44.97
C GLU A 79 1.77 23.14 45.98
N LEU A 80 0.77 22.25 45.95
CA LEU A 80 -0.33 22.24 46.91
C LEU A 80 0.14 21.85 48.33
N ASP A 81 1.06 20.89 48.45
CA ASP A 81 1.62 20.47 49.74
C ASP A 81 2.37 21.61 50.44
N GLN A 82 3.06 22.47 49.68
CA GLN A 82 3.70 23.69 50.20
C GLN A 82 2.71 24.71 50.80
N ILE A 83 1.44 24.70 50.38
CA ILE A 83 0.38 25.56 50.96
C ILE A 83 -0.14 24.98 52.29
N ILE A 84 -0.21 23.66 52.39
CA ILE A 84 -0.81 22.92 53.51
C ILE A 84 0.22 22.69 54.63
N ALA A 85 1.48 22.46 54.29
CA ALA A 85 2.55 22.24 55.23
C ALA A 85 2.78 23.50 56.10
N PRO A 86 2.69 23.41 57.44
CA PRO A 86 3.05 24.53 58.30
C PRO A 86 4.55 24.77 58.15
N SER A 87 4.94 25.98 57.72
CA SER A 87 6.35 26.37 57.68
C SER A 87 6.87 26.43 59.12
N VAL A 88 7.47 25.34 59.60
CA VAL A 88 7.97 25.20 60.99
C VAL A 88 9.01 26.27 61.34
N GLU A 89 9.61 26.90 60.33
CA GLU A 89 10.66 27.91 60.47
C GLU A 89 10.15 29.37 60.45
N SER A 90 8.90 29.64 60.06
CA SER A 90 8.34 31.00 59.96
C SER A 90 7.35 31.31 61.07
N VAL A 91 7.86 31.63 62.26
CA VAL A 91 7.08 32.10 63.41
C VAL A 91 6.55 33.55 63.27
N VAL A 92 6.82 34.28 62.17
CA VAL A 92 6.45 35.73 62.12
C VAL A 92 5.38 36.13 61.10
N THR A 93 5.07 35.34 60.06
CA THR A 93 3.90 35.67 59.22
C THR A 93 3.42 34.44 58.45
N PRO A 94 2.19 33.93 58.69
CA PRO A 94 1.61 32.91 57.82
C PRO A 94 1.53 33.46 56.39
N PRO A 95 1.68 32.62 55.35
CA PRO A 95 1.48 33.06 53.97
C PRO A 95 0.11 33.72 53.85
N THR A 96 0.07 34.93 53.30
CA THR A 96 -1.17 35.69 53.13
C THR A 96 -2.14 34.94 52.22
N LEU A 97 -3.44 35.20 52.37
CA LEU A 97 -4.47 34.63 51.48
C LEU A 97 -4.14 34.86 50.00
N ASP A 98 -3.53 36.00 49.67
CA ASP A 98 -3.07 36.35 48.31
C ASP A 98 -1.98 35.39 47.79
N ALA A 99 -1.02 34.99 48.63
CA ALA A 99 0.02 34.04 48.24
C ALA A 99 -0.56 32.65 47.94
N ARG A 100 -1.54 32.21 48.73
CA ARG A 100 -2.25 30.93 48.50
C ARG A 100 -3.10 30.97 47.23
N ALA A 101 -3.82 32.08 47.01
CA ALA A 101 -4.59 32.30 45.80
C ALA A 101 -3.70 32.30 44.54
N ALA A 102 -2.51 32.89 44.62
CA ALA A 102 -1.56 32.91 43.52
C ALA A 102 -1.01 31.52 43.16
N VAL A 103 -0.77 30.64 44.14
CA VAL A 103 -0.35 29.25 43.88
C VAL A 103 -1.49 28.45 43.24
N LEU A 104 -2.71 28.59 43.76
CA LEU A 104 -3.89 27.93 43.19
C LEU A 104 -4.14 28.35 41.73
N ALA A 105 -4.01 29.64 41.42
CA ALA A 105 -4.15 30.15 40.05
C ALA A 105 -3.08 29.56 39.10
N ARG A 106 -1.84 29.40 39.56
CA ARG A 106 -0.79 28.72 38.76
C ARG A 106 -1.08 27.24 38.55
N CYS A 107 -1.55 26.54 39.59
CA CYS A 107 -1.95 25.13 39.47
C CYS A 107 -3.09 24.96 38.46
N GLU A 108 -4.08 25.86 38.50
CA GLU A 108 -5.19 25.88 37.54
C GLU A 108 -4.69 26.11 36.10
N GLN A 109 -3.85 27.12 35.88
CA GLN A 109 -3.29 27.41 34.56
C GLN A 109 -2.49 26.22 34.03
N ARG A 110 -1.64 25.61 34.87
CA ARG A 110 -0.82 24.45 34.50
C ARG A 110 -1.68 23.24 34.17
N LEU A 111 -2.75 23.01 34.92
CA LEU A 111 -3.72 21.95 34.62
C LEU A 111 -4.42 22.18 33.27
N GLN A 112 -4.81 23.42 32.96
CA GLN A 112 -5.41 23.77 31.67
C GLN A 112 -4.46 23.51 30.50
N GLU A 113 -3.17 23.88 30.64
CA GLU A 113 -2.14 23.61 29.63
C GLU A 113 -1.94 22.11 29.40
N LEU A 114 -1.86 21.30 30.46
CA LEU A 114 -1.73 19.84 30.37
C LEU A 114 -2.95 19.19 29.71
N LEU A 115 -4.16 19.63 30.06
CA LEU A 115 -5.39 19.11 29.47
C LEU A 115 -5.50 19.46 27.99
N SER A 116 -5.09 20.67 27.58
CA SER A 116 -5.04 21.06 26.18
C SER A 116 -4.07 20.18 25.39
N GLY A 117 -2.86 19.97 25.89
CA GLY A 117 -1.87 19.13 25.21
C GLY A 117 -2.30 17.66 25.07
N LEU A 118 -3.01 17.11 26.07
CA LEU A 118 -3.61 15.78 25.97
C LEU A 118 -4.70 15.74 24.89
N HIS A 119 -5.58 16.74 24.87
CA HIS A 119 -6.67 16.82 23.90
C HIS A 119 -6.14 16.83 22.46
N ASP A 120 -5.12 17.64 22.18
CA ASP A 120 -4.48 17.71 20.86
C ASP A 120 -3.85 16.36 20.48
N SER A 121 -3.18 15.69 21.44
CA SER A 121 -2.56 14.37 21.23
C SER A 121 -3.60 13.27 20.94
N VAL A 122 -4.75 13.32 21.61
CA VAL A 122 -5.87 12.39 21.37
C VAL A 122 -6.47 12.63 19.99
N HIS A 123 -6.71 13.89 19.62
CA HIS A 123 -7.23 14.23 18.29
C HIS A 123 -6.32 13.79 17.16
N ALA A 124 -5.02 14.08 17.24
CA ALA A 124 -4.05 13.64 16.24
C ALA A 124 -4.02 12.11 16.07
N ARG A 125 -4.19 11.37 17.18
CA ARG A 125 -4.30 9.91 17.16
C ARG A 125 -5.58 9.44 16.48
N GLU A 126 -6.71 10.08 16.74
CA GLU A 126 -8.00 9.71 16.13
C GLU A 126 -7.98 9.92 14.61
N GLU A 127 -7.43 11.04 14.14
CA GLU A 127 -7.26 11.33 12.71
C GLU A 127 -6.40 10.25 12.03
N MET A 128 -5.26 9.92 12.63
CA MET A 128 -4.40 8.84 12.15
C MET A 128 -5.12 7.49 12.07
N LEU A 129 -5.86 7.12 13.12
CA LEU A 129 -6.65 5.88 13.12
C LEU A 129 -7.76 5.91 12.06
N GLY A 130 -8.26 7.10 11.70
CA GLY A 130 -9.14 7.31 10.55
C GLY A 130 -8.44 6.95 9.24
N SER A 131 -7.28 7.55 8.97
CA SER A 131 -6.51 7.29 7.75
C SER A 131 -6.07 5.83 7.61
N VAL A 132 -5.70 5.17 8.72
CA VAL A 132 -5.37 3.73 8.72
C VAL A 132 -6.58 2.89 8.30
N ARG A 133 -7.78 3.23 8.77
CA ARG A 133 -9.02 2.53 8.38
C ARG A 133 -9.35 2.73 6.90
N GLU A 134 -9.19 3.95 6.38
CA GLU A 134 -9.39 4.25 4.96
C GLU A 134 -8.40 3.50 4.06
N LEU A 135 -7.13 3.43 4.48
CA LEU A 135 -6.10 2.68 3.77
C LEU A 135 -6.40 1.17 3.77
N ALA A 136 -6.79 0.61 4.91
CA ALA A 136 -7.20 -0.79 4.98
C ALA A 136 -8.41 -1.09 4.07
N GLY A 137 -9.37 -0.16 4.00
CA GLY A 137 -10.49 -0.22 3.06
C GLY A 137 -10.02 -0.21 1.60
N SER A 138 -9.12 0.71 1.25
CA SER A 138 -8.55 0.83 -0.10
C SER A 138 -7.75 -0.40 -0.51
N SER A 139 -6.96 -0.97 0.39
CA SER A 139 -6.20 -2.21 0.16
C SER A 139 -7.13 -3.38 -0.14
N ARG A 140 -8.26 -3.49 0.58
CA ARG A 140 -9.27 -4.52 0.33
C ARG A 140 -9.87 -4.40 -1.08
N VAL A 141 -10.21 -3.18 -1.50
CA VAL A 141 -10.71 -2.93 -2.86
C VAL A 141 -9.68 -3.35 -3.92
N LEU A 142 -8.39 -3.09 -3.69
CA LEU A 142 -7.34 -3.52 -4.61
C LEU A 142 -7.24 -5.05 -4.70
N VAL A 143 -7.37 -5.77 -3.59
CA VAL A 143 -7.41 -7.24 -3.58
C VAL A 143 -8.61 -7.75 -4.37
N ASP A 144 -9.80 -7.19 -4.17
CA ASP A 144 -11.01 -7.60 -4.89
C ASP A 144 -10.86 -7.36 -6.42
N MET A 145 -10.30 -6.20 -6.81
CA MET A 145 -10.01 -5.90 -8.22
C MET A 145 -8.99 -6.88 -8.81
N ALA A 146 -7.95 -7.24 -8.05
CA ALA A 146 -6.93 -8.18 -8.48
C ALA A 146 -7.49 -9.61 -8.66
N GLU A 147 -8.42 -10.03 -7.80
CA GLU A 147 -9.16 -11.29 -7.97
C GLU A 147 -10.00 -11.29 -9.24
N ASP A 148 -10.70 -10.19 -9.53
CA ASP A 148 -11.54 -10.05 -10.73
C ASP A 148 -10.70 -10.08 -12.00
N VAL A 149 -9.54 -9.43 -12.02
CA VAL A 149 -8.55 -9.57 -13.11
C VAL A 149 -8.14 -11.04 -13.25
N GLY A 150 -7.92 -11.75 -12.15
CA GLY A 150 -7.63 -13.18 -12.14
C GLY A 150 -8.77 -14.04 -12.73
N LYS A 151 -10.03 -13.72 -12.45
CA LYS A 151 -11.22 -14.39 -13.02
C LYS A 151 -11.32 -14.15 -14.52
N LEU A 152 -11.18 -12.90 -14.96
CA LEU A 152 -11.19 -12.53 -16.38
C LEU A 152 -10.04 -13.19 -17.16
N ALA A 153 -8.85 -13.22 -16.57
CA ALA A 153 -7.70 -13.94 -17.11
C ALA A 153 -8.01 -15.43 -17.33
N ARG A 154 -8.60 -16.11 -16.34
CA ARG A 154 -8.98 -17.53 -16.48
C ARG A 154 -10.04 -17.75 -17.57
N GLN A 155 -11.07 -16.90 -17.64
CA GLN A 155 -12.09 -16.98 -18.69
C GLN A 155 -11.49 -16.76 -20.09
N THR A 156 -10.61 -15.76 -20.23
CA THR A 156 -9.91 -15.47 -21.49
C THR A 156 -8.99 -16.62 -21.90
N ASN A 157 -8.33 -17.26 -20.93
CA ASN A 157 -7.51 -18.45 -21.16
C ASN A 157 -8.36 -19.66 -21.61
N LEU A 158 -9.58 -19.83 -21.09
CA LEU A 158 -10.48 -20.87 -21.57
C LEU A 158 -10.98 -20.60 -23.00
N LEU A 159 -11.34 -19.34 -23.30
CA LEU A 159 -11.73 -18.90 -24.64
C LEU A 159 -10.62 -19.14 -25.66
N SER A 160 -9.36 -18.87 -25.30
CA SER A 160 -8.22 -19.06 -26.20
C SER A 160 -7.91 -20.53 -26.45
N ILE A 161 -8.12 -21.41 -25.46
CA ILE A 161 -8.02 -22.86 -25.64
C ILE A 161 -9.09 -23.34 -26.63
N ASN A 162 -10.34 -22.89 -26.48
CA ASN A 162 -11.41 -23.24 -27.42
C ASN A 162 -11.10 -22.76 -28.84
N ALA A 163 -10.58 -21.54 -28.99
CA ALA A 163 -10.15 -21.01 -30.28
C ALA A 163 -8.98 -21.81 -30.89
N ALA A 164 -8.03 -22.29 -30.07
CA ALA A 164 -6.93 -23.12 -30.53
C ALA A 164 -7.41 -24.49 -31.05
N ILE A 165 -8.40 -25.10 -30.37
CA ILE A 165 -9.02 -26.36 -30.80
C ILE A 165 -9.71 -26.18 -32.15
N GLU A 166 -10.50 -25.12 -32.30
CA GLU A 166 -11.23 -24.88 -33.55
C GLU A 166 -10.28 -24.51 -34.71
N ALA A 167 -9.21 -23.79 -34.41
CA ALA A 167 -8.13 -23.53 -35.37
C ALA A 167 -7.43 -24.82 -35.84
N ALA A 168 -7.18 -25.77 -34.93
CA ALA A 168 -6.64 -27.08 -35.30
C ALA A 168 -7.62 -27.88 -36.16
N ARG A 169 -8.93 -27.79 -35.85
CA ARG A 169 -9.99 -28.47 -36.61
C ARG A 169 -10.15 -27.93 -38.03
N ALA A 170 -9.94 -26.63 -38.23
CA ALA A 170 -9.94 -25.99 -39.55
C ALA A 170 -8.69 -26.31 -40.40
N GLY A 171 -7.70 -27.03 -39.84
CA GLY A 171 -6.52 -27.49 -40.56
C GLY A 171 -5.69 -26.35 -41.13
N GLU A 172 -5.43 -26.38 -42.45
CA GLU A 172 -4.63 -25.36 -43.15
C GLU A 172 -5.24 -23.96 -43.05
N SER A 173 -6.57 -23.86 -43.13
CA SER A 173 -7.29 -22.59 -43.04
C SER A 173 -7.23 -21.96 -41.64
N GLY A 174 -6.93 -22.75 -40.60
CA GLY A 174 -6.89 -22.30 -39.20
C GLY A 174 -5.53 -21.83 -38.70
N ARG A 175 -4.44 -21.97 -39.47
CA ARG A 175 -3.07 -21.65 -39.00
C ARG A 175 -2.91 -20.24 -38.44
N GLY A 176 -3.53 -19.23 -39.05
CA GLY A 176 -3.49 -17.85 -38.56
C GLY A 176 -4.20 -17.68 -37.22
N PHE A 177 -5.35 -18.31 -37.04
CA PHE A 177 -6.11 -18.28 -35.79
C PHE A 177 -5.40 -19.04 -34.66
N ALA A 178 -4.69 -20.13 -34.97
CA ALA A 178 -3.90 -20.87 -33.97
C ALA A 178 -2.81 -19.99 -33.32
N VAL A 179 -2.15 -19.13 -34.10
CA VAL A 179 -1.14 -18.19 -33.59
C VAL A 179 -1.76 -17.15 -32.66
N VAL A 180 -2.90 -16.57 -33.05
CA VAL A 180 -3.63 -15.59 -32.23
C VAL A 180 -4.11 -16.24 -30.93
N ALA A 181 -4.68 -17.44 -31.00
CA ALA A 181 -5.16 -18.17 -29.83
C ALA A 181 -4.01 -18.46 -28.83
N ALA A 182 -2.83 -18.85 -29.32
CA ALA A 182 -1.65 -19.06 -28.48
C ALA A 182 -1.21 -17.77 -27.77
N GLU A 183 -1.25 -16.63 -28.47
CA GLU A 183 -0.87 -15.34 -27.88
C GLU A 183 -1.88 -14.84 -26.83
N VAL A 184 -3.18 -14.98 -27.09
CA VAL A 184 -4.24 -14.66 -26.12
C VAL A 184 -4.10 -15.56 -24.87
N ARG A 185 -3.75 -16.83 -25.03
CA ARG A 185 -3.45 -17.75 -23.92
C ARG A 185 -2.26 -17.27 -23.08
N ARG A 186 -1.19 -16.83 -23.72
CA ARG A 186 0.00 -16.30 -23.04
C ARG A 186 -0.33 -15.03 -22.24
N LEU A 187 -0.98 -14.05 -22.88
CA LEU A 187 -1.35 -12.78 -22.26
C LEU A 187 -2.31 -12.96 -21.09
N SER A 188 -3.33 -13.82 -21.24
CA SER A 188 -4.25 -14.12 -20.14
C SER A 188 -3.55 -14.80 -18.96
N GLY A 189 -2.58 -15.69 -19.21
CA GLY A 189 -1.73 -16.25 -18.16
C GLY A 189 -0.92 -15.18 -17.40
N GLU A 190 -0.29 -14.25 -18.12
CA GLU A 190 0.47 -13.13 -17.54
C GLU A 190 -0.41 -12.17 -16.74
N SER A 191 -1.62 -11.86 -17.22
CA SER A 191 -2.61 -11.07 -16.48
C SER A 191 -3.01 -11.74 -15.18
N GLY A 192 -3.24 -13.05 -15.19
CA GLY A 192 -3.59 -13.82 -13.98
C GLY A 192 -2.43 -13.96 -12.98
N GLN A 193 -1.18 -13.94 -13.44
CA GLN A 193 -0.02 -13.85 -12.55
C GLN A 193 0.13 -12.45 -11.94
N THR A 194 -0.11 -11.40 -12.74
CA THR A 194 -0.03 -10.02 -12.27
C THR A 194 -1.10 -9.72 -11.21
N GLY A 195 -2.34 -10.16 -11.43
CA GLY A 195 -3.39 -10.05 -10.40
C GLY A 195 -2.99 -10.71 -9.08
N ARG A 196 -2.40 -11.91 -9.12
CA ARG A 196 -1.90 -12.58 -7.91
C ARG A 196 -0.82 -11.78 -7.18
N ARG A 197 0.17 -11.25 -7.90
CA ARG A 197 1.22 -10.41 -7.28
C ARG A 197 0.66 -9.17 -6.59
N ILE A 198 -0.34 -8.52 -7.20
CA ILE A 198 -1.02 -7.36 -6.61
C ILE A 198 -1.68 -7.76 -5.28
N ALA A 199 -2.45 -8.85 -5.27
CA ALA A 199 -3.10 -9.35 -4.06
C ALA A 199 -2.08 -9.68 -2.95
N ASP A 200 -0.99 -10.37 -3.28
CA ASP A 200 0.06 -10.73 -2.32
C ASP A 200 0.74 -9.49 -1.72
N GLN A 201 1.07 -8.48 -2.54
CA GLN A 201 1.69 -7.23 -2.07
C GLN A 201 0.74 -6.41 -1.19
N SER A 202 -0.55 -6.31 -1.54
CA SER A 202 -1.56 -5.60 -0.76
C SER A 202 -1.80 -6.22 0.62
N ILE A 203 -1.62 -7.54 0.77
CA ILE A 203 -1.76 -8.25 2.05
C ILE A 203 -0.48 -8.13 2.91
N SER A 204 0.70 -8.27 2.30
CA SER A 204 1.99 -8.16 3.00
C SER A 204 2.21 -6.76 3.60
N SER A 205 1.80 -5.71 2.88
CA SER A 205 1.90 -4.33 3.34
C SER A 205 0.90 -3.97 4.44
N ALA A 206 -0.18 -4.74 4.60
CA ALA A 206 -1.14 -4.55 5.69
C ALA A 206 -0.74 -5.24 7.01
N SER A 207 0.28 -6.10 6.97
CA SER A 207 0.71 -6.94 8.11
C SER A 207 2.10 -6.62 8.64
N THR A 208 2.78 -5.62 8.07
CA THR A 208 4.04 -5.04 8.57
C THR A 208 3.76 -3.69 9.22
#